data_AF-A0A5C7MQ91-F1
#
_entry.id   AF-A0A5C7MQ91-F1
#
_cell.length_a   1.000
_cell.length_b   1.000
_cell.length_c   1.000
_cell.angle_alpha   90.00
_cell.angle_beta   90.00
_cell.angle_gamma   90.00
#
_symmetry.space_group_name_H-M   'P 1'
#
loop_
_entity.id
_entity.type
_entity.pdbx_description
1 polymer ?
#
loop_
_entity_poly.entity_id
_entity_poly.type
_entity_poly.pdbx_seq_one_letter_code
_entity_poly.pdbx_strand_id
1 'polypeptide(L)'
;MTMQVLATAGDVSERLGRQPTADEAGQLLGLIKEASAAAIAFLGCTPDPIPDEVAIVVSRMVARTLSSDAPVGEESNQQTMGPFGTSRRFTAEASSGGVWLTRQDKNTLRPHGCRGRVQNVATA
;
A
#
# COMPACT_ATOMS: atom_id res chain seq x y z
N MET A 1 -20.47 -9.41 4.34
CA MET A 1 -19.13 -9.18 4.89
C MET A 1 -18.78 -7.73 4.62
N THR A 2 -18.95 -6.86 5.62
CA THR A 2 -18.65 -5.43 5.50
C THR A 2 -17.14 -5.27 5.38
N MET A 3 -16.69 -4.71 4.26
CA MET A 3 -15.28 -4.50 3.97
C MET A 3 -14.73 -3.38 4.87
N GLN A 4 -13.72 -3.67 5.69
CA GLN A 4 -13.16 -2.68 6.63
C GLN A 4 -12.15 -1.79 5.91
N VAL A 5 -12.41 -0.48 6.00
CA VAL A 5 -11.57 0.56 5.40
C VAL A 5 -10.53 0.98 6.43
N LEU A 6 -9.25 0.94 6.03
CA LEU A 6 -8.11 1.19 6.93
C LEU A 6 -7.53 2.62 6.84
N ALA A 7 -7.97 3.41 5.86
CA ALA A 7 -7.57 4.81 5.71
C ALA A 7 -8.73 5.64 5.13
N THR A 8 -8.74 6.93 5.41
CA THR A 8 -9.78 7.86 4.96
C THR A 8 -9.38 8.62 3.69
N ALA A 9 -10.35 9.25 3.04
CA ALA A 9 -10.09 10.19 1.94
C ALA A 9 -9.25 11.41 2.38
N GLY A 10 -9.35 11.80 3.66
CA GLY A 10 -8.52 12.84 4.27
C GLY A 10 -7.05 12.45 4.28
N ASP A 11 -6.74 11.23 4.75
CA ASP A 11 -5.37 10.70 4.79
C ASP A 11 -4.75 10.66 3.38
N VAL A 12 -5.54 10.28 2.36
CA VAL A 12 -5.07 10.29 0.97
C VAL A 12 -4.79 11.71 0.48
N SER A 13 -5.67 12.66 0.80
CA SER A 13 -5.51 14.07 0.39
C SER A 13 -4.28 14.71 1.04
N GLU A 14 -4.03 14.43 2.31
CA GLU A 14 -2.81 14.87 3.00
C GLU A 14 -1.55 14.32 2.35
N ARG A 15 -1.59 13.06 1.86
CA ARG A 15 -0.45 12.43 1.19
C ARG A 15 -0.23 12.94 -0.22
N LEU A 16 -1.29 13.26 -0.95
CA LEU A 16 -1.21 13.90 -2.25
C LEU A 16 -0.72 15.36 -2.16
N GLY A 17 -0.86 16.00 -0.99
CA GLY A 17 -0.59 17.44 -0.82
C GLY A 17 -1.59 18.33 -1.57
N ARG A 18 -2.66 17.75 -2.11
CA ARG A 18 -3.76 18.40 -2.81
C ARG A 18 -5.04 17.60 -2.63
N GLN A 19 -6.18 18.22 -2.91
CA GLN A 19 -7.43 17.47 -3.05
C GLN A 19 -7.42 16.60 -4.31
N PRO A 20 -8.05 15.41 -4.27
CA PRO A 20 -8.29 14.62 -5.46
C PRO A 20 -9.22 15.37 -6.44
N THR A 21 -8.99 15.19 -7.73
CA THR A 21 -9.85 15.74 -8.78
C THR A 21 -11.20 15.02 -8.79
N ALA A 22 -12.19 15.54 -9.52
CA ALA A 22 -13.51 14.91 -9.62
C ALA A 22 -13.44 13.47 -10.17
N ASP A 23 -12.56 13.24 -11.16
CA ASP A 23 -12.37 11.92 -11.77
C ASP A 23 -11.69 10.95 -10.79
N GLU A 24 -10.69 11.42 -10.04
CA GLU A 24 -10.00 10.64 -9.02
C GLU A 24 -10.93 10.30 -7.84
N ALA A 25 -11.78 11.25 -7.44
CA ALA A 25 -12.74 11.08 -6.35
C ALA A 25 -13.73 9.93 -6.63
N GLY A 26 -14.10 9.72 -7.91
CA GLY A 26 -14.94 8.60 -8.33
C GLY A 26 -14.29 7.23 -8.13
N GLN A 27 -12.96 7.14 -8.23
CA GLN A 27 -12.19 5.90 -8.11
C GLN A 27 -11.63 5.69 -6.68
N LEU A 28 -11.52 6.77 -5.91
CA LEU A 28 -10.85 6.83 -4.61
C LEU A 28 -11.34 5.75 -3.63
N LEU A 29 -12.66 5.59 -3.51
CA LEU A 29 -13.23 4.58 -2.60
C LEU A 29 -12.92 3.14 -3.05
N GLY A 30 -12.83 2.89 -4.35
CA GLY A 30 -12.43 1.59 -4.89
C GLY A 30 -10.98 1.28 -4.53
N LEU A 31 -10.09 2.23 -4.78
CA LEU A 31 -8.66 2.09 -4.47
C LEU A 31 -8.38 1.92 -2.98
N ILE A 32 -9.09 2.66 -2.12
CA ILE A 32 -8.98 2.51 -0.66
C ILE A 32 -9.40 1.10 -0.22
N LYS A 33 -10.48 0.56 -0.80
CA LYS A 33 -10.95 -0.80 -0.52
C LYS A 33 -9.91 -1.82 -0.94
N GLU A 34 -9.42 -1.74 -2.17
CA GLU A 34 -8.36 -2.64 -2.67
C GLU A 34 -7.10 -2.56 -1.80
N ALA A 35 -6.69 -1.36 -1.40
CA ALA A 35 -5.49 -1.17 -0.60
C ALA A 35 -5.67 -1.73 0.82
N SER A 36 -6.85 -1.54 1.40
CA SER A 36 -7.21 -2.14 2.68
C SER A 36 -7.22 -3.67 2.59
N ALA A 37 -7.76 -4.25 1.51
CA ALA A 37 -7.75 -5.68 1.29
C ALA A 37 -6.33 -6.25 1.15
N ALA A 38 -5.45 -5.58 0.40
CA ALA A 38 -4.05 -5.97 0.26
C ALA A 38 -3.29 -5.90 1.60
N ALA A 39 -3.51 -4.84 2.39
CA ALA A 39 -2.93 -4.70 3.72
C ALA A 39 -3.43 -5.79 4.68
N ILE A 40 -4.74 -6.04 4.75
CA ILE A 40 -5.34 -7.10 5.58
C ILE A 40 -4.81 -8.47 5.16
N ALA A 41 -4.76 -8.75 3.86
CA ALA A 41 -4.23 -10.00 3.34
C ALA A 41 -2.77 -10.19 3.76
N PHE A 42 -1.95 -9.12 3.73
CA PHE A 42 -0.57 -9.16 4.19
C PHE A 42 -0.45 -9.36 5.72
N LEU A 43 -1.26 -8.66 6.51
CA LEU A 43 -1.25 -8.76 7.97
C LEU A 43 -1.78 -10.12 8.46
N GLY A 44 -2.69 -10.74 7.70
CA GLY A 44 -3.38 -11.97 8.08
C GLY A 44 -4.46 -11.76 9.15
N CYS A 45 -4.80 -10.51 9.45
CA CYS A 45 -5.84 -10.11 10.40
C CYS A 45 -6.22 -8.65 10.14
N THR A 46 -7.31 -8.23 10.78
CA THR A 46 -7.71 -6.82 10.82
C THR A 46 -7.37 -6.26 12.19
N PRO A 47 -6.43 -5.31 12.31
CA PRO A 47 -6.08 -4.75 13.60
C PRO A 47 -7.22 -3.86 14.13
N ASP A 48 -7.49 -3.96 15.43
CA ASP A 48 -8.46 -3.15 16.16
C ASP A 48 -7.90 -2.80 17.55
N PRO A 49 -7.54 -1.53 17.84
CA PRO A 49 -7.65 -0.36 16.94
C PRO A 49 -6.69 -0.43 15.75
N ILE A 50 -6.99 0.31 14.68
CA ILE A 50 -6.12 0.42 13.49
C ILE A 50 -4.91 1.31 13.85
N PRO A 51 -3.67 0.81 13.77
CA PRO A 51 -2.48 1.62 14.01
C PRO A 51 -2.28 2.66 12.91
N ASP A 52 -1.78 3.84 13.27
CA ASP A 52 -1.52 4.94 12.33
C ASP A 52 -0.58 4.51 11.20
N GLU A 53 0.39 3.65 11.47
CA GLU A 53 1.33 3.13 10.47
C GLU A 53 0.62 2.32 9.37
N VAL A 54 -0.46 1.61 9.73
CA VAL A 54 -1.27 0.86 8.78
C VAL A 54 -2.07 1.82 7.90
N ALA A 55 -2.68 2.86 8.48
CA ALA A 55 -3.39 3.90 7.73
C ALA A 55 -2.45 4.68 6.79
N ILE A 56 -1.22 4.96 7.23
CA ILE A 56 -0.18 5.60 6.42
C ILE A 56 0.20 4.73 5.21
N VAL A 57 0.34 3.41 5.39
CA VAL A 57 0.67 2.52 4.26
C VAL A 57 -0.47 2.48 3.26
N VAL A 58 -1.72 2.34 3.71
CA VAL A 58 -2.89 2.26 2.84
C VAL A 58 -3.08 3.57 2.07
N SER A 59 -2.99 4.73 2.73
CA SER A 59 -3.08 6.03 2.05
C SER A 59 -1.94 6.25 1.04
N ARG A 60 -0.73 5.79 1.34
CA ARG A 60 0.43 5.85 0.43
C ARG A 60 0.24 4.97 -0.81
N MET A 61 -0.34 3.79 -0.66
CA MET A 61 -0.64 2.91 -1.80
C MET A 61 -1.60 3.60 -2.77
N VAL A 62 -2.69 4.17 -2.25
CA VAL A 62 -3.68 4.87 -3.06
C VAL A 62 -3.09 6.12 -3.71
N ALA A 63 -2.37 6.95 -2.94
CA ALA A 63 -1.73 8.16 -3.47
C ALA A 63 -0.71 7.83 -4.57
N ARG A 64 0.04 6.74 -4.43
CA ARG A 64 0.99 6.27 -5.46
C ARG A 64 0.26 5.86 -6.73
N THR A 65 -0.83 5.08 -6.62
CA THR A 65 -1.62 4.68 -7.79
C THR A 65 -2.22 5.88 -8.51
N LEU A 66 -2.69 6.90 -7.79
CA LEU A 66 -3.21 8.14 -8.37
C LEU A 66 -2.13 9.06 -8.95
N SER A 67 -0.89 8.98 -8.45
CA SER A 67 0.22 9.83 -8.91
C SER A 67 1.08 9.18 -9.99
N SER A 68 0.91 7.88 -10.22
CA SER A 68 1.57 7.16 -11.30
C SER A 68 0.91 7.53 -12.63
N ASP A 69 1.38 8.61 -13.26
CA ASP A 69 1.12 8.97 -14.67
C ASP A 69 1.86 8.05 -15.65
N ALA A 70 1.98 6.78 -15.27
CA ALA A 70 2.67 5.73 -16.02
C ALA A 70 1.65 5.11 -16.98
N PRO A 71 1.87 5.12 -18.31
CA PRO A 71 0.97 4.44 -19.23
C PRO A 71 0.86 2.96 -18.83
N VAL A 72 -0.35 2.41 -18.94
CA VAL A 72 -0.62 0.99 -18.67
C VAL A 72 0.37 0.15 -19.48
N GLY A 73 1.35 -0.45 -18.80
CA GLY A 73 2.44 -1.22 -19.42
C GLY A 73 3.83 -0.60 -19.38
N GLU A 74 4.07 0.56 -18.74
CA GLU A 74 5.42 1.16 -18.62
C GLU A 74 5.67 1.74 -17.22
N GLU A 75 6.55 1.10 -16.43
CA GLU A 75 6.71 1.37 -14.98
C GLU A 75 7.64 2.58 -14.64
N SER A 76 8.43 3.11 -15.59
CA SER A 76 9.11 4.43 -15.59
C SER A 76 10.40 4.40 -16.45
N ASN A 77 10.59 5.49 -17.20
CA ASN A 77 11.82 5.95 -17.85
C ASN A 77 12.99 6.07 -16.84
N GLN A 78 14.21 5.74 -17.25
CA GLN A 78 15.43 5.95 -16.45
C GLN A 78 16.45 6.70 -17.31
N GLN A 79 16.68 7.98 -16.99
CA GLN A 79 17.85 8.72 -17.47
C GLN A 79 19.09 8.26 -16.69
N THR A 80 20.08 7.82 -17.47
CA THR A 80 21.37 7.30 -17.02
C THR A 80 22.27 8.42 -16.48
N MET A 81 22.73 8.32 -15.23
CA MET A 81 23.94 9.01 -14.77
C MET A 81 24.86 8.02 -14.02
N GLY A 82 25.76 7.36 -14.76
CA GLY A 82 26.99 6.78 -14.22
C GLY A 82 26.98 5.34 -13.67
N PRO A 83 28.16 4.79 -13.30
CA PRO A 83 28.46 3.35 -13.28
C PRO A 83 27.94 2.55 -12.07
N PHE A 84 27.08 3.12 -11.23
CA PHE A 84 26.52 2.40 -10.07
C PHE A 84 25.18 1.75 -10.42
N GLY A 85 25.24 0.57 -11.03
CA GLY A 85 24.06 -0.22 -11.41
C GLY A 85 23.33 -0.82 -10.20
N THR A 86 22.12 -0.33 -9.91
CA THR A 86 21.19 -0.98 -8.96
C THR A 86 20.28 -1.94 -9.73
N SER A 87 20.39 -3.24 -9.47
CA SER A 87 19.45 -4.25 -10.00
C SER A 87 18.13 -4.22 -9.23
N ARG A 88 17.00 -4.23 -9.95
CA ARG A 88 15.66 -4.30 -9.35
C ARG A 88 14.91 -5.51 -9.93
N ARG A 89 14.26 -6.28 -9.05
CA ARG A 89 13.45 -7.47 -9.37
C ARG A 89 11.97 -7.08 -9.42
N PHE A 90 11.27 -7.57 -10.44
CA PHE A 90 9.84 -7.29 -10.71
C PHE A 90 8.94 -8.39 -10.13
N THR A 91 7.72 -8.02 -9.69
CA THR A 91 6.63 -8.94 -9.32
C THR A 91 5.44 -8.72 -10.24
N ALA A 92 4.75 -9.79 -10.63
CA ALA A 92 3.74 -9.82 -11.71
C ALA A 92 2.48 -8.94 -11.51
N GLU A 93 2.32 -8.29 -10.35
CA GLU A 93 1.13 -7.48 -10.03
C GLU A 93 1.21 -6.03 -10.53
N ALA A 94 2.38 -5.56 -10.98
CA ALA A 94 2.58 -4.19 -11.44
C ALA A 94 1.81 -3.83 -12.73
N SER A 95 1.34 -4.83 -13.49
CA SER A 95 0.71 -4.63 -14.81
C SER A 95 -0.80 -4.39 -14.78
N SER A 96 -1.46 -4.41 -13.62
CA SER A 96 -2.94 -4.42 -13.54
C SER A 96 -3.60 -3.06 -13.27
N GLY A 97 -2.82 -1.99 -13.07
CA GLY A 97 -3.36 -0.67 -12.69
C GLY A 97 -3.93 -0.59 -11.26
N GLY A 98 -3.95 -1.70 -10.53
CA GLY A 98 -4.39 -1.77 -9.14
C GLY A 98 -3.32 -1.29 -8.14
N VAL A 99 -3.70 -1.23 -6.88
CA VAL A 99 -2.80 -0.88 -5.77
C VAL A 99 -1.81 -2.00 -5.46
N TRP A 100 -0.59 -1.65 -5.02
CA TRP A 100 0.43 -2.64 -4.66
C TRP A 100 1.24 -2.26 -3.43
N LEU A 101 1.68 -3.29 -2.68
CA LEU A 101 2.57 -3.14 -1.54
C LEU A 101 4.04 -3.12 -1.97
N THR A 102 4.76 -2.05 -1.65
CA THR A 102 6.22 -2.04 -1.83
C THR A 102 6.95 -2.80 -0.73
N ARG A 103 8.25 -3.04 -0.92
CA ARG A 103 9.12 -3.61 0.11
C ARG A 103 9.13 -2.77 1.40
N GLN A 104 9.10 -1.44 1.28
CA GLN A 104 9.05 -0.55 2.43
C GLN A 104 7.73 -0.71 3.18
N ASP A 105 6.61 -0.71 2.46
CA ASP A 105 5.27 -0.89 3.03
C ASP A 105 5.17 -2.22 3.81
N LYS A 106 5.69 -3.31 3.21
CA LYS A 106 5.76 -4.63 3.87
C LYS A 106 6.62 -4.63 5.14
N ASN A 107 7.71 -3.87 5.16
CA ASN A 107 8.55 -3.72 6.36
C ASN A 107 7.81 -2.94 7.47
N THR A 108 7.06 -1.90 7.11
CA THR A 108 6.23 -1.13 8.03
C THR A 108 5.08 -1.96 8.58
N LEU A 109 4.42 -2.77 7.75
CA LEU A 109 3.30 -3.62 8.18
C LEU A 109 3.74 -4.86 8.99
N ARG A 110 4.97 -5.33 8.81
CA ARG A 110 5.48 -6.58 9.40
C ARG A 110 5.26 -6.70 10.92
N PRO A 111 5.52 -5.67 11.74
CA PRO A 111 5.31 -5.71 13.18
C PRO A 111 3.84 -5.86 13.60
N HIS A 112 2.91 -5.46 12.74
CA HIS A 112 1.47 -5.45 13.03
C HIS A 112 0.77 -6.73 12.53
N GLY A 113 1.48 -7.63 11.87
CA GLY A 113 0.90 -8.87 11.34
C GLY A 113 0.57 -9.88 12.44
N CYS A 114 -0.51 -10.64 12.24
CA CYS A 114 -0.92 -11.72 13.15
C CYS A 114 -0.30 -13.08 12.80
N ARG A 115 0.63 -13.10 11.84
CA ARG A 115 1.30 -14.33 11.38
C ARG A 115 2.34 -14.77 12.42
N GLY A 116 1.93 -15.68 13.29
CA GLY A 116 2.81 -16.51 14.13
C GLY A 116 3.69 -15.74 15.11
N ARG A 117 3.10 -15.21 16.19
CA ARG A 117 3.91 -14.90 17.38
C ARG A 117 4.40 -16.22 17.96
N VAL A 118 5.71 -16.46 17.87
CA VAL A 118 6.37 -17.46 18.71
C VAL A 118 6.37 -16.90 20.12
N GLN A 119 5.55 -17.48 21.00
CA GLN A 119 5.58 -17.20 22.44
C GLN A 119 6.26 -18.38 23.12
N ASN A 120 7.27 -18.10 23.95
CA ASN A 120 7.82 -19.11 24.85
C ASN A 120 6.75 -19.45 25.89
N VAL A 121 6.23 -20.66 25.85
CA VAL A 121 5.36 -21.17 26.91
C VAL A 121 6.28 -21.75 27.97
N ALA A 122 6.24 -21.19 29.18
CA ALA A 122 6.93 -21.78 30.31
C ALA A 122 6.22 -23.10 30.66
N THR A 123 6.89 -24.22 30.43
CA THR A 123 6.43 -25.53 30.90
C THR A 123 6.65 -25.57 32.41
N ALA A 124 5.56 -25.64 33.18
CA ALA A 124 5.57 -25.85 34.63
C ALA A 124 5.71 -27.34 34.96
#